data_AF-A0A839J8X1-F1
#
_entry.id   AF-A0A839J8X1-F1
#
_cell.length_a   1.000
_cell.length_b   1.000
_cell.length_c   1.000
_cell.angle_alpha   90.00
_cell.angle_beta   90.00
_cell.angle_gamma   90.00
#
_symmetry.space_group_name_H-M   'P 1'
#
loop_
_entity.id
_entity.type
_entity.pdbx_description
1 polymer ?
#
loop_
_entity_poly.entity_id
_entity_poly.type
_entity_poly.pdbx_seq_one_letter_code
_entity_poly.pdbx_strand_id
1 'polypeptide(L)'
;MSQTVLGILAIVAGAVFCFRGYLALRSVIGVWGAFVGFGLGAALVALLTGEPPLAGLLGWAGAIVGALLLGGLAYTFYAVAVILTMGSVGYALGSGAAALFTATPWVVVVAGLVGAAILVVIALAANMPALLLILVAAVGGASAIVAGIALLMGVLPLSGAEPDTLAQALSEHWWLNVAYLVLLVVGIVTQLRHRSTADLRASYR
;
A
#
# COMPACT_ATOMS: atom_id res chain seq x y z
N MET A 1 0.79 3.50 29.53
CA MET A 1 1.14 2.12 29.12
C MET A 1 2.64 1.93 29.28
N SER A 2 3.13 0.76 29.72
CA SER A 2 4.57 0.54 29.89
C SER A 2 5.26 0.31 28.53
N GLN A 3 6.54 0.69 28.44
CA GLN A 3 7.38 0.53 27.25
C GLN A 3 7.41 -0.92 26.74
N THR A 4 7.37 -1.86 27.67
CA THR A 4 7.29 -3.30 27.39
C THR A 4 6.02 -3.68 26.62
N VAL A 5 4.86 -3.18 27.05
CA VAL A 5 3.57 -3.49 26.40
C VAL A 5 3.53 -2.90 25.00
N LEU A 6 3.99 -1.65 24.83
CA LEU A 6 4.05 -1.01 23.51
C LEU A 6 5.03 -1.72 22.57
N GLY A 7 6.21 -2.12 23.06
CA GLY A 7 7.18 -2.87 22.26
C GLY A 7 6.63 -4.23 21.79
N ILE A 8 5.96 -4.98 22.67
CA ILE A 8 5.32 -6.25 22.32
C ILE A 8 4.22 -6.03 21.27
N LEU A 9 3.34 -5.05 21.48
CA LEU A 9 2.27 -4.74 20.54
C LEU A 9 2.81 -4.33 19.17
N ALA A 10 3.88 -3.53 19.13
CA ALA A 10 4.54 -3.13 17.89
C ALA A 10 5.13 -4.33 17.13
N ILE A 11 5.76 -5.27 17.84
CA ILE A 11 6.29 -6.51 17.24
C ILE A 11 5.15 -7.37 16.68
N VAL A 12 4.06 -7.56 17.45
CA VAL A 12 2.93 -8.39 17.02
C VAL A 12 2.24 -7.78 15.81
N ALA A 13 1.90 -6.49 15.87
CA ALA A 13 1.28 -5.79 14.75
C ALA A 13 2.22 -5.78 13.53
N GLY A 14 3.50 -5.47 13.75
CA GLY A 14 4.52 -5.48 12.71
C GLY A 14 4.68 -6.84 12.04
N ALA A 15 4.64 -7.94 12.80
CA ALA A 15 4.67 -9.29 12.25
C ALA A 15 3.45 -9.59 11.36
N VAL A 16 2.25 -9.17 11.77
CA VAL A 16 1.04 -9.32 10.94
C VAL A 16 1.20 -8.54 9.62
N PHE A 17 1.67 -7.30 9.66
CA PHE A 17 1.90 -6.51 8.44
C PHE A 17 3.06 -7.06 7.58
N CYS A 18 4.14 -7.54 8.19
CA CYS A 18 5.31 -8.02 7.49
C CYS A 18 5.04 -9.32 6.71
N PHE A 19 4.21 -10.21 7.26
CA PHE A 19 3.96 -11.54 6.70
C PHE A 19 2.57 -11.72 6.06
N ARG A 20 1.57 -10.91 6.44
CA ARG A 20 0.20 -10.97 5.91
C ARG A 20 -0.33 -9.61 5.45
N GLY A 21 0.57 -8.65 5.26
CA GLY A 21 0.25 -7.27 4.96
C GLY A 21 -0.55 -7.04 3.69
N TYR A 22 -0.32 -7.82 2.63
CA TYR A 22 -1.08 -7.72 1.39
C TYR A 22 -2.60 -7.72 1.62
N LEU A 23 -3.09 -8.69 2.40
CA LEU A 23 -4.52 -8.80 2.71
C LEU A 23 -4.99 -7.64 3.59
N ALA A 24 -4.19 -7.30 4.60
CA ALA A 24 -4.52 -6.20 5.51
C ALA A 24 -4.68 -4.87 4.76
N LEU A 25 -3.71 -4.48 3.92
CA LEU A 25 -3.77 -3.23 3.16
C LEU A 25 -4.90 -3.26 2.12
N ARG A 26 -5.12 -4.39 1.44
CA ARG A 26 -6.22 -4.52 0.49
C ARG A 26 -7.57 -4.34 1.18
N SER A 27 -7.75 -4.93 2.36
CA SER A 27 -8.95 -4.76 3.16
C SER A 27 -9.12 -3.30 3.61
N VAL A 28 -8.05 -2.64 4.05
CA VAL A 28 -8.09 -1.22 4.46
C VAL A 28 -8.56 -0.33 3.31
N ILE A 29 -8.06 -0.56 2.08
CA ILE A 29 -8.50 0.18 0.88
C ILE A 29 -10.02 -0.02 0.65
N GLY A 30 -10.49 -1.26 0.71
CA GLY A 30 -11.92 -1.57 0.52
C GLY A 30 -12.80 -0.98 1.62
N VAL A 31 -12.36 -1.05 2.87
CA VAL A 31 -13.07 -0.50 4.04
C VAL A 31 -13.17 1.02 3.94
N TRP A 32 -12.08 1.71 3.58
CA TRP A 32 -12.12 3.16 3.36
C TRP A 32 -13.05 3.54 2.21
N GLY A 33 -12.99 2.81 1.09
CA GLY A 33 -13.94 2.99 -0.02
C GLY A 33 -15.38 2.78 0.42
N ALA A 34 -15.64 1.79 1.27
CA ALA A 34 -16.97 1.52 1.81
C ALA A 34 -17.47 2.64 2.72
N PHE A 35 -16.62 3.22 3.57
CA PHE A 35 -16.98 4.38 4.40
C PHE A 35 -17.35 5.60 3.56
N VAL A 36 -16.54 5.92 2.55
CA VAL A 36 -16.83 7.02 1.62
C VAL A 36 -18.11 6.74 0.83
N GLY A 37 -18.27 5.51 0.34
CA GLY A 37 -19.47 5.06 -0.36
C GLY A 37 -20.73 5.12 0.51
N PHE A 38 -20.62 4.77 1.77
CA PHE A 38 -21.72 4.85 2.73
C PHE A 38 -22.20 6.29 2.89
N GLY A 39 -21.27 7.21 3.11
CA GLY A 39 -21.58 8.65 3.23
C GLY A 39 -22.19 9.21 1.95
N LEU A 40 -21.60 8.91 0.79
CA LEU A 40 -22.10 9.36 -0.52
C LEU A 40 -23.48 8.78 -0.82
N GLY A 41 -23.69 7.48 -0.59
CA GLY A 41 -24.97 6.82 -0.81
C GLY A 41 -26.09 7.37 0.08
N ALA A 42 -25.79 7.61 1.36
CA ALA A 42 -26.74 8.26 2.28
C ALA A 42 -27.07 9.70 1.84
N ALA A 43 -26.05 10.47 1.44
CA ALA A 43 -26.21 11.85 1.00
C ALA A 43 -27.02 11.96 -0.31
N LEU A 44 -26.79 11.06 -1.27
CA LEU A 44 -27.55 11.02 -2.52
C LEU A 44 -29.03 10.76 -2.28
N VAL A 45 -29.38 9.82 -1.39
CA VAL A 45 -30.80 9.58 -1.06
C VAL A 45 -31.42 10.79 -0.36
N ALA A 46 -30.70 11.39 0.60
CA ALA A 46 -31.17 12.60 1.28
C ALA A 46 -31.47 13.75 0.31
N LEU A 47 -30.64 13.93 -0.73
CA LEU A 47 -30.86 14.92 -1.77
C LEU A 47 -32.12 14.64 -2.61
N LEU A 48 -32.45 13.36 -2.84
CA LEU A 48 -33.58 12.95 -3.66
C LEU A 48 -34.91 12.94 -2.90
N THR A 49 -34.89 12.65 -1.59
CA THR A 49 -36.10 12.57 -0.77
C THR A 49 -36.38 13.84 0.03
N GLY A 50 -35.36 14.69 0.24
CA GLY A 50 -35.46 15.86 1.12
C GLY A 50 -35.44 15.52 2.62
N GLU A 51 -35.25 14.25 2.97
CA GLU A 51 -35.16 13.80 4.35
C GLU A 51 -33.71 13.85 4.87
N PRO A 52 -33.49 13.96 6.19
CA PRO A 52 -32.16 13.83 6.76
C PRO A 52 -31.52 12.47 6.41
N PRO A 53 -30.19 12.40 6.22
CA PRO A 53 -29.50 11.15 5.91
C PRO A 53 -29.77 10.10 7.00
N LEU A 54 -30.01 8.86 6.58
CA LEU A 54 -30.30 7.70 7.43
C LEU A 54 -31.62 7.77 8.24
N ALA A 55 -32.51 8.74 7.97
CA ALA A 55 -33.78 8.88 8.68
C ALA A 55 -34.77 7.72 8.43
N GLY A 56 -34.67 7.08 7.26
CA GLY A 56 -35.58 6.01 6.85
C GLY A 56 -34.88 4.86 6.13
N LEU A 57 -35.68 3.85 5.75
CA LEU A 57 -35.20 2.64 5.06
C LEU A 57 -34.43 2.96 3.77
N LEU A 58 -34.92 3.93 2.99
CA LEU A 58 -34.26 4.33 1.74
C LEU A 58 -32.87 4.93 1.99
N GLY A 59 -32.70 5.72 3.05
CA GLY A 59 -31.41 6.30 3.41
C GLY A 59 -30.39 5.23 3.78
N TRP A 60 -30.79 4.24 4.57
CA TRP A 60 -29.96 3.08 4.89
C TRP A 60 -29.65 2.21 3.68
N ALA A 61 -30.65 1.96 2.81
CA ALA A 61 -30.45 1.20 1.59
C ALA A 61 -29.44 1.90 0.66
N GLY A 62 -29.57 3.21 0.45
CA GLY A 62 -28.63 4.01 -0.34
C GLY A 62 -27.21 3.97 0.23
N ALA A 63 -27.08 4.11 1.55
CA ALA A 63 -25.79 4.05 2.22
C ALA A 63 -25.11 2.67 2.05
N ILE A 64 -25.84 1.57 2.26
CA ILE A 64 -25.31 0.21 2.09
C ILE A 64 -24.93 -0.05 0.63
N VAL A 65 -25.78 0.34 -0.33
CA VAL A 65 -25.48 0.21 -1.76
C VAL A 65 -24.23 1.00 -2.12
N GLY A 66 -24.13 2.26 -1.68
CA GLY A 66 -22.95 3.10 -1.90
C GLY A 66 -21.69 2.48 -1.30
N ALA A 67 -21.77 1.94 -0.09
CA ALA A 67 -20.65 1.28 0.59
C ALA A 67 -20.15 0.05 -0.18
N LEU A 68 -21.06 -0.82 -0.62
CA LEU A 68 -20.72 -2.01 -1.38
C LEU A 68 -20.11 -1.67 -2.74
N LEU A 69 -20.68 -0.69 -3.44
CA LEU A 69 -20.18 -0.24 -4.74
C LEU A 69 -18.77 0.37 -4.62
N LEU A 70 -18.61 1.41 -3.80
CA LEU A 70 -17.34 2.13 -3.70
C LEU A 70 -16.27 1.31 -2.97
N GLY A 71 -16.66 0.51 -1.97
CA GLY A 71 -15.75 -0.43 -1.32
C GLY A 71 -15.25 -1.52 -2.26
N GLY A 72 -16.14 -2.05 -3.12
CA GLY A 72 -15.77 -3.02 -4.16
C GLY A 72 -14.86 -2.43 -5.23
N LEU A 73 -15.12 -1.20 -5.68
CA LEU A 73 -14.33 -0.51 -6.70
C LEU A 73 -13.03 0.11 -6.16
N ALA A 74 -12.85 0.26 -4.85
CA ALA A 74 -11.68 0.94 -4.29
C ALA A 74 -10.36 0.31 -4.74
N TYR A 75 -10.29 -1.03 -4.76
CA TYR A 75 -9.08 -1.73 -5.22
C TYR A 75 -8.84 -1.54 -6.72
N THR A 76 -9.89 -1.47 -7.54
CA THR A 76 -9.72 -1.26 -9.00
C THR A 76 -9.20 0.14 -9.29
N PHE A 77 -9.71 1.17 -8.60
CA PHE A 77 -9.17 2.52 -8.71
C PHE A 77 -7.72 2.62 -8.22
N TYR A 78 -7.38 1.93 -7.12
CA TYR A 78 -5.99 1.80 -6.69
C TYR A 78 -5.11 1.16 -7.76
N ALA A 79 -5.56 0.05 -8.37
CA ALA A 79 -4.80 -0.63 -9.42
C ALA A 79 -4.57 0.26 -10.64
N VAL A 80 -5.61 0.98 -11.09
CA VAL A 80 -5.50 1.95 -12.19
C VAL A 80 -4.52 3.06 -11.83
N ALA A 81 -4.62 3.63 -10.62
CA ALA A 81 -3.71 4.68 -10.17
C ALA A 81 -2.25 4.21 -10.21
N VAL A 82 -1.95 3.01 -9.70
CA VAL A 82 -0.61 2.42 -9.75
C VAL A 82 -0.12 2.25 -11.19
N ILE A 83 -0.94 1.73 -12.09
CA ILE A 83 -0.55 1.53 -13.49
C ILE A 83 -0.26 2.87 -14.17
N LEU A 84 -1.08 3.89 -13.91
CA LEU A 84 -0.85 5.24 -14.43
C LEU A 84 0.44 5.84 -13.87
N THR A 85 0.71 5.67 -12.57
CA THR A 85 1.98 6.09 -11.96
C THR A 85 3.18 5.42 -12.65
N MET A 86 3.09 4.12 -12.94
CA MET A 86 4.14 3.40 -13.67
C MET A 86 4.33 3.96 -15.09
N GLY A 87 3.24 4.35 -15.76
CA GLY A 87 3.30 5.06 -17.04
C GLY A 87 4.02 6.41 -16.92
N SER A 88 3.72 7.21 -15.89
CA SER A 88 4.41 8.48 -15.63
C SER A 88 5.91 8.27 -15.37
N VAL A 89 6.29 7.26 -14.58
CA VAL A 89 7.68 6.89 -14.34
C VAL A 89 8.37 6.46 -15.64
N GLY A 90 7.71 5.62 -16.45
CA GLY A 90 8.24 5.22 -17.74
C GLY A 90 8.44 6.38 -18.70
N TYR A 91 7.53 7.35 -18.71
CA TYR A 91 7.69 8.58 -19.48
C TYR A 91 8.93 9.36 -19.05
N ALA A 92 9.09 9.58 -17.74
CA ALA A 92 10.24 10.29 -17.19
C ALA A 92 11.57 9.60 -17.55
N LEU A 93 11.62 8.26 -17.45
CA LEU A 93 12.83 7.49 -17.82
C LEU A 93 13.11 7.55 -19.32
N GLY A 94 12.09 7.35 -20.17
CA GLY A 94 12.26 7.36 -21.62
C GLY A 94 12.67 8.73 -22.16
N SER A 95 12.00 9.80 -21.68
CA SER A 95 12.36 11.18 -22.03
C SER A 95 13.73 11.58 -21.48
N GLY A 96 14.03 11.21 -20.23
CA GLY A 96 15.34 11.45 -19.61
C GLY A 96 16.48 10.75 -20.35
N ALA A 97 16.30 9.50 -20.76
CA ALA A 97 17.28 8.77 -21.55
C ALA A 97 17.53 9.43 -22.91
N ALA A 98 16.48 9.86 -23.63
CA ALA A 98 16.64 10.58 -24.90
C ALA A 98 17.34 11.94 -24.72
N ALA A 99 17.09 12.63 -23.61
CA ALA A 99 17.74 13.90 -23.31
C ALA A 99 19.26 13.75 -23.10
N LEU A 100 19.74 12.62 -22.57
CA LEU A 100 21.19 12.35 -22.43
C LEU A 100 21.93 12.34 -23.77
N PHE A 101 21.25 12.02 -24.86
CA PHE A 101 21.82 12.01 -26.21
C PHE A 101 21.57 13.33 -26.96
N THR A 102 21.17 14.40 -26.26
CA THR A 102 20.83 15.70 -26.86
C THR A 102 19.80 15.59 -27.99
N ALA A 103 18.86 14.64 -27.86
CA ALA A 103 17.87 14.37 -28.89
C ALA A 103 16.96 15.58 -29.13
N THR A 104 16.40 15.67 -30.33
CA THR A 104 15.46 16.74 -30.67
C THR A 104 14.17 16.62 -29.84
N PRO A 105 13.44 17.72 -29.58
CA PRO A 105 12.30 17.70 -28.67
C PRO A 105 11.23 16.65 -29.00
N TRP A 106 10.96 16.41 -30.28
CA TRP A 106 9.98 15.39 -30.70
C TRP A 106 10.46 13.97 -30.40
N VAL A 107 11.76 13.68 -30.54
CA VAL A 107 12.35 12.38 -30.19
C VAL A 107 12.26 12.14 -28.69
N VAL A 108 12.47 13.18 -27.88
CA VAL A 108 12.33 13.11 -26.41
C VAL A 108 10.90 12.72 -26.02
N VAL A 109 9.89 13.32 -26.65
CA VAL A 109 8.48 12.98 -26.39
C VAL A 109 8.17 11.54 -26.81
N VAL A 110 8.60 11.12 -28.00
CA VAL A 110 8.38 9.76 -28.50
C VAL A 110 9.07 8.73 -27.60
N ALA A 111 10.32 8.98 -27.21
CA ALA A 111 11.04 8.11 -26.27
C ALA A 111 10.36 8.02 -24.91
N GLY A 112 9.81 9.14 -24.41
CA GLY A 112 8.95 9.15 -23.22
C GLY A 112 7.72 8.27 -23.40
N LEU A 113 6.97 8.42 -24.48
CA LEU A 113 5.78 7.60 -24.75
C LEU A 113 6.12 6.10 -24.85
N VAL A 114 7.24 5.76 -25.49
CA VAL A 114 7.74 4.37 -25.55
C VAL A 114 8.09 3.87 -24.14
N GLY A 115 8.82 4.64 -23.35
CA GLY A 115 9.14 4.29 -21.97
C GLY A 115 7.90 4.09 -21.10
N ALA A 116 6.89 4.96 -21.23
CA ALA A 116 5.60 4.84 -20.56
C ALA A 116 4.89 3.53 -20.94
N ALA A 117 4.79 3.25 -22.24
CA ALA A 117 4.15 2.02 -22.74
C ALA A 117 4.85 0.76 -22.22
N ILE A 118 6.19 0.72 -22.25
CA ILE A 118 6.98 -0.41 -21.74
C ILE A 118 6.69 -0.63 -20.24
N LEU A 119 6.73 0.43 -19.42
CA LEU A 119 6.52 0.31 -17.98
C LEU A 119 5.06 -0.04 -17.63
N VAL A 120 4.08 0.43 -18.39
CA VAL A 120 2.68 0.01 -18.24
C VAL A 120 2.51 -1.48 -18.55
N VAL A 121 3.12 -1.97 -19.64
CA VAL A 121 3.08 -3.40 -20.00
C VAL A 121 3.74 -4.24 -18.91
N ILE A 122 4.90 -3.82 -18.40
CA ILE A 122 5.56 -4.49 -17.27
C ILE A 122 4.67 -4.46 -16.03
N ALA A 123 4.02 -3.33 -15.75
CA ALA A 123 3.17 -3.17 -14.58
C ALA A 123 1.96 -4.11 -14.59
N LEU A 124 1.35 -4.27 -15.77
CA LEU A 124 0.26 -5.21 -15.99
C LEU A 124 0.75 -6.66 -15.89
N ALA A 125 1.85 -7.01 -16.58
CA ALA A 125 2.39 -8.36 -16.59
C ALA A 125 2.84 -8.86 -15.20
N ALA A 126 3.44 -7.98 -14.40
CA ALA A 126 3.88 -8.32 -13.04
C ALA A 126 2.76 -8.20 -11.98
N ASN A 127 1.62 -7.59 -12.32
CA ASN A 127 0.60 -7.15 -11.39
C ASN A 127 1.23 -6.28 -10.28
N MET A 128 1.84 -5.18 -10.71
CA MET A 128 2.49 -4.18 -9.85
C MET A 128 1.62 -3.67 -8.70
N PRO A 129 0.29 -3.46 -8.85
CA PRO A 129 -0.55 -3.06 -7.72
C PRO A 129 -0.42 -3.99 -6.51
N ALA A 130 -0.40 -5.30 -6.74
CA ALA A 130 -0.22 -6.27 -5.66
C ALA A 130 1.21 -6.25 -5.10
N LEU A 131 2.23 -6.08 -5.95
CA LEU A 131 3.63 -6.00 -5.52
C LEU A 131 3.89 -4.76 -4.65
N LEU A 132 3.31 -3.62 -4.99
CA LEU A 132 3.44 -2.40 -4.19
C LEU A 132 2.82 -2.56 -2.81
N LEU A 133 1.65 -3.20 -2.69
CA LEU A 133 1.06 -3.50 -1.38
C LEU A 133 1.94 -4.42 -0.55
N ILE A 134 2.53 -5.45 -1.16
CA ILE A 134 3.48 -6.33 -0.48
C ILE A 134 4.70 -5.55 0.01
N LEU A 135 5.27 -4.72 -0.86
CA LEU A 135 6.46 -3.93 -0.54
C LEU A 135 6.19 -2.96 0.62
N VAL A 136 5.13 -2.15 0.51
CA VAL A 136 4.76 -1.19 1.56
C VAL A 136 4.47 -1.90 2.88
N ALA A 137 3.78 -3.03 2.85
CA ALA A 137 3.47 -3.75 4.07
C ALA A 137 4.69 -4.47 4.68
N ALA A 138 5.60 -4.98 3.86
CA ALA A 138 6.86 -5.55 4.33
C ALA A 138 7.74 -4.48 4.97
N VAL A 139 7.86 -3.30 4.34
CA VAL A 139 8.58 -2.14 4.89
C VAL A 139 7.98 -1.68 6.21
N GLY A 140 6.66 -1.44 6.23
CA GLY A 140 5.96 -0.99 7.44
C GLY A 140 5.96 -2.03 8.57
N GLY A 141 5.85 -3.32 8.21
CA GLY A 141 5.92 -4.42 9.18
C GLY A 141 7.32 -4.59 9.76
N ALA A 142 8.36 -4.57 8.92
CA ALA A 142 9.74 -4.66 9.36
C ALA A 142 10.13 -3.47 10.24
N SER A 143 9.73 -2.25 9.88
CA SER A 143 9.99 -1.06 10.70
C SER A 143 9.29 -1.14 12.06
N ALA A 144 8.04 -1.60 12.11
CA ALA A 144 7.31 -1.79 13.37
C ALA A 144 7.92 -2.87 14.28
N ILE A 145 8.40 -3.98 13.72
CA ILE A 145 9.09 -5.03 14.48
C ILE A 145 10.40 -4.48 15.06
N VAL A 146 11.21 -3.82 14.24
CA VAL A 146 12.51 -3.27 14.65
C VAL A 146 12.34 -2.17 15.70
N ALA A 147 11.36 -1.29 15.51
CA ALA A 147 10.99 -0.28 16.50
C ALA A 147 10.55 -0.92 17.82
N GLY A 148 9.72 -1.97 17.76
CA GLY A 148 9.29 -2.71 18.94
C GLY A 148 10.45 -3.39 19.69
N ILE A 149 11.39 -4.01 18.97
CA ILE A 149 12.61 -4.59 19.55
C ILE A 149 13.46 -3.50 20.22
N ALA A 150 13.66 -2.37 19.54
CA ALA A 150 14.43 -1.25 20.08
C ALA A 150 13.78 -0.61 21.32
N LEU A 151 12.44 -0.56 21.38
CA LEU A 151 11.70 -0.17 22.58
C LEU A 151 11.92 -1.17 23.73
N LEU A 152 11.88 -2.48 23.48
CA LEU A 152 12.12 -3.49 24.53
C LEU A 152 13.54 -3.46 25.07
N MET A 153 14.51 -3.14 24.22
CA MET A 153 15.93 -3.04 24.57
C MET A 153 16.30 -1.71 25.25
N GLY A 154 15.36 -0.77 25.37
CA GLY A 154 15.62 0.56 25.94
C GLY A 154 16.42 1.49 25.02
N VAL A 155 16.57 1.13 23.74
CA VAL A 155 17.30 1.91 22.74
C VAL A 155 16.47 3.10 22.25
N LEU A 156 15.14 2.91 22.13
CA LEU A 156 14.21 3.99 21.78
C LEU A 156 13.46 4.50 23.02
N PRO A 157 13.42 5.82 23.26
CA PRO A 157 12.57 6.40 24.28
C PRO A 157 11.08 6.34 23.87
N LEU A 158 10.18 6.25 24.84
CA LEU A 158 8.72 6.24 24.64
C LEU A 158 8.17 7.46 23.87
N SER A 159 8.89 8.57 23.89
CA SER A 159 8.55 9.80 23.17
C SER A 159 9.01 9.80 21.70
N GLY A 160 9.86 8.85 21.30
CA GLY A 160 10.51 8.78 19.98
C GLY A 160 9.83 7.81 19.02
N ALA A 161 8.53 7.94 18.81
CA ALA A 161 7.84 7.24 17.71
C ALA A 161 7.94 8.03 16.39
N GLU A 162 8.94 8.88 16.24
CA GLU A 162 9.15 9.72 15.05
C GLU A 162 10.11 9.03 14.08
N PRO A 163 9.90 9.15 12.75
CA PRO A 163 10.76 8.52 11.73
C PRO A 163 12.25 8.81 11.92
N ASP A 164 12.59 10.03 12.36
CA ASP A 164 13.96 10.50 12.52
C ASP A 164 14.69 9.77 13.67
N THR A 165 13.96 9.44 14.74
CA THR A 165 14.52 8.72 15.89
C THR A 165 14.82 7.24 15.57
N LEU A 166 14.01 6.61 14.71
CA LEU A 166 14.31 5.27 14.20
C LEU A 166 15.54 5.27 13.29
N ALA A 167 15.65 6.27 12.41
CA ALA A 167 16.81 6.41 11.51
C ALA A 167 18.12 6.62 12.29
N GLN A 168 18.07 7.42 13.36
CA GLN A 168 19.20 7.61 14.26
C GLN A 168 19.59 6.30 14.96
N ALA A 169 18.64 5.59 15.57
CA ALA A 169 18.92 4.29 16.23
C ALA A 169 19.48 3.24 15.26
N LEU A 170 18.99 3.21 14.02
CA LEU A 170 19.51 2.36 12.96
C LEU A 170 20.95 2.72 12.57
N SER A 171 21.28 4.01 12.55
CA SER A 171 22.64 4.47 12.23
C SER A 171 23.66 4.14 13.33
N GLU A 172 23.24 4.15 14.58
CA GLU A 172 24.10 3.88 15.75
C GLU A 172 24.30 2.37 15.98
N HIS A 173 23.33 1.54 15.57
CA HIS A 173 23.34 0.11 15.83
C HIS A 173 23.21 -0.72 14.55
N TRP A 174 24.36 -1.18 14.03
CA TRP A 174 24.45 -1.99 12.81
C TRP A 174 23.55 -3.24 12.81
N TRP A 175 23.33 -3.86 13.98
CA TRP A 175 22.52 -5.08 14.09
C TRP A 175 21.03 -4.81 13.84
N LEU A 176 20.52 -3.61 14.15
CA LEU A 176 19.15 -3.21 13.81
C LEU A 176 18.96 -3.08 12.30
N ASN A 177 19.97 -2.57 11.57
CA ASN A 177 19.96 -2.53 10.10
C ASN A 177 19.92 -3.93 9.51
N VAL A 178 20.73 -4.85 10.04
CA VAL A 178 20.74 -6.25 9.59
C VAL A 178 19.39 -6.91 9.89
N ALA A 179 18.85 -6.73 11.10
CA ALA A 179 17.53 -7.25 11.46
C ALA A 179 16.42 -6.69 10.54
N TYR A 180 16.43 -5.39 10.28
CA TYR A 180 15.49 -4.74 9.36
C TYR A 180 15.59 -5.35 7.95
N LEU A 181 16.79 -5.46 7.38
CA LEU A 181 17.00 -6.02 6.05
C LEU A 181 16.55 -7.48 5.97
N VAL A 182 16.90 -8.29 6.97
CA VAL A 182 16.48 -9.70 7.01
C VAL A 182 14.96 -9.80 7.08
N LEU A 183 14.31 -9.05 7.97
CA LEU A 183 12.85 -9.04 8.10
C LEU A 183 12.16 -8.57 6.82
N LEU A 184 12.67 -7.51 6.19
CA LEU A 184 12.15 -6.99 4.93
C LEU A 184 12.20 -8.05 3.83
N VAL A 185 13.37 -8.68 3.63
CA VAL A 185 13.55 -9.70 2.59
C VAL A 185 12.67 -10.92 2.87
N VAL A 186 12.65 -11.41 4.10
CA VAL A 186 11.81 -12.56 4.49
C VAL A 186 10.32 -12.21 4.32
N GLY A 187 9.89 -11.01 4.73
CA GLY A 187 8.51 -10.53 4.56
C GLY A 187 8.08 -10.49 3.10
N ILE A 188 8.93 -9.95 2.22
CA ILE A 188 8.66 -9.91 0.78
C ILE A 188 8.56 -11.34 0.21
N VAL A 189 9.56 -12.18 0.47
CA VAL A 189 9.61 -13.55 -0.08
C VAL A 189 8.41 -14.39 0.40
N THR A 190 8.06 -14.29 1.67
CA THR A 190 6.91 -15.04 2.23
C THR A 190 5.59 -14.60 1.60
N GLN A 191 5.35 -13.29 1.45
CA GLN A 191 4.13 -12.78 0.82
C GLN A 191 4.05 -13.15 -0.67
N LEU A 192 5.17 -13.12 -1.41
CA LEU A 192 5.22 -13.54 -2.81
C LEU A 192 4.91 -15.04 -2.99
N ARG A 193 5.41 -15.91 -2.11
CA ARG A 193 5.13 -17.35 -2.15
C ARG A 193 3.66 -17.68 -1.90
N HIS A 194 3.03 -16.98 -0.95
CA HIS A 194 1.60 -17.15 -0.68
C HIS A 194 0.74 -16.76 -1.89
N ARG A 195 1.12 -15.69 -2.60
CA ARG A 195 0.48 -15.29 -3.86
C ARG A 195 0.59 -16.38 -4.93
N SER A 196 1.80 -16.87 -5.20
CA SER A 196 2.04 -17.90 -6.23
C SER A 196 1.22 -19.18 -5.99
N THR A 197 1.06 -19.58 -4.72
CA THR A 197 0.30 -20.78 -4.36
C THR A 197 -1.21 -20.63 -4.63
N ALA A 198 -1.74 -19.41 -4.48
CA ALA A 198 -3.15 -19.12 -4.77
C ALA A 198 -3.43 -19.17 -6.29
N ASP A 199 -2.51 -18.62 -7.10
CA ASP A 199 -2.63 -18.61 -8.56
C ASP A 199 -2.60 -20.05 -9.14
N LEU A 200 -1.72 -20.92 -8.64
CA LEU A 200 -1.66 -22.33 -9.08
C LEU A 200 -2.96 -23.10 -8.79
N ARG A 201 -3.65 -22.83 -7.68
CA ARG A 201 -4.92 -23.51 -7.36
C ARG A 201 -6.05 -23.05 -8.26
N ALA A 202 -5.99 -21.82 -8.77
CA ALA A 202 -6.97 -21.28 -9.70
C ALA A 202 -6.85 -21.90 -11.10
N SER A 203 -5.66 -22.36 -11.52
CA SER A 203 -5.48 -23.01 -12.83
C SER A 203 -5.93 -24.47 -12.91
N TYR A 204 -6.23 -25.12 -11.77
CA TYR A 204 -6.72 -26.50 -11.70
C TYR A 204 -8.26 -26.60 -11.59
N ARG A 205 -8.98 -25.47 -11.61
CA ARG A 205 -10.45 -25.42 -11.57
C ARG A 205 -10.98 -24.89 -12.89
#